data_AF-A0A060CIU4-F1
#
_entry.id   AF-A0A060CIU4-F1
#
_cell.length_a   1.000
_cell.length_b   1.000
_cell.length_c   1.000
_cell.angle_alpha   90.00
_cell.angle_beta   90.00
_cell.angle_gamma   90.00
#
_symmetry.space_group_name_H-M   'P 1'
#
loop_
_entity.id
_entity.type
_entity.pdbx_description
1 polymer ?
#
loop_
_entity_poly.entity_id
_entity_poly.type
_entity_poly.pdbx_seq_one_letter_code
_entity_poly.pdbx_strand_id
1 'polypeptide(L)'
;MEDSKDGLEPALKQGSAELNDGYVTVSGSLNEPGFLQCRADFTPPPGFRASTGRSGVAVDPLKIKPGLPPPDDFDAYWDKQKKLLAAIPLNVRITKVKSPVEGVECFDVQADCLGAPMSAYMARPTGAAPKTLPAILLLHGAGVASS
;
A
#
# COMPACT_ATOMS: atom_id res chain seq x y z
N MET A 1 24.74 -1.25 -10.40
CA MET A 1 23.37 -1.39 -10.95
C MET A 1 22.80 -2.65 -10.41
N GLU A 2 21.62 -2.58 -9.80
CA GLU A 2 20.95 -3.69 -9.13
C GLU A 2 19.59 -3.94 -9.81
N ASP A 3 19.21 -5.22 -9.93
CA ASP A 3 17.88 -5.65 -10.34
C ASP A 3 17.03 -5.84 -9.08
N SER A 4 15.87 -5.20 -9.03
CA SER A 4 14.98 -5.26 -7.87
C SER A 4 13.81 -6.18 -8.18
N LYS A 5 14.09 -7.49 -8.18
CA LYS A 5 13.05 -8.51 -8.15
C LYS A 5 12.62 -8.88 -6.73
N ASP A 6 13.56 -8.93 -5.78
CA ASP A 6 13.26 -9.13 -4.34
C ASP A 6 14.26 -8.42 -3.41
N GLY A 7 15.14 -7.56 -3.96
CA GLY A 7 16.25 -6.95 -3.21
C GLY A 7 17.34 -7.93 -2.78
N LEU A 8 17.28 -9.18 -3.25
CA LEU A 8 18.19 -10.28 -2.93
C LEU A 8 19.13 -10.67 -4.09
N GLU A 9 18.89 -10.15 -5.29
CA GLU A 9 19.72 -10.40 -6.48
C GLU A 9 21.01 -9.56 -6.41
N PRO A 10 22.18 -10.12 -6.79
CA PRO A 10 23.42 -9.36 -6.85
C PRO A 10 23.35 -8.25 -7.90
N ALA A 11 24.20 -7.23 -7.75
CA ALA A 11 24.29 -6.13 -8.70
C ALA A 11 24.54 -6.65 -10.13
N LEU A 12 23.60 -6.38 -11.06
CA LEU A 12 23.73 -6.62 -12.51
C LEU A 12 25.08 -6.15 -13.08
N LYS A 13 25.62 -5.05 -12.53
CA LYS A 13 26.94 -4.52 -12.88
C LYS A 13 27.53 -3.69 -11.74
N GLN A 14 28.81 -3.89 -11.43
CA GLN A 14 29.59 -3.08 -10.49
C GLN A 14 30.92 -2.65 -11.12
N GLY A 15 31.44 -1.49 -10.71
CA GLY A 15 32.73 -0.99 -11.15
C GLY A 15 33.05 0.37 -10.54
N SER A 16 34.25 0.87 -10.83
CA SER A 16 34.72 2.20 -10.47
C SER A 16 35.09 2.96 -11.75
N ALA A 17 34.91 4.27 -11.74
CA ALA A 17 35.27 5.13 -12.86
C ALA A 17 35.74 6.49 -12.34
N GLU A 18 36.70 7.08 -13.04
CA GLU A 18 37.14 8.44 -12.76
C GLU A 18 36.16 9.45 -13.36
N LEU A 19 36.00 10.58 -12.66
CA LEU A 19 35.18 11.69 -13.14
C LEU A 19 35.95 12.42 -14.24
N ASN A 20 35.33 12.56 -15.42
CA ASN A 20 35.82 13.39 -16.51
C ASN A 20 35.01 14.68 -16.53
N ASP A 21 35.66 15.83 -16.32
CA ASP A 21 35.01 17.14 -16.16
C ASP A 21 33.88 17.17 -15.12
N GLY A 22 34.04 16.40 -14.03
CA GLY A 22 33.07 16.33 -12.93
C GLY A 22 31.88 15.40 -13.18
N TYR A 23 31.83 14.71 -14.32
CA TYR A 23 30.76 13.77 -14.66
C TYR A 23 31.30 12.38 -14.99
N VAL A 24 30.43 11.39 -14.83
CA VAL A 24 30.63 10.04 -15.36
C VAL A 24 29.29 9.52 -15.87
N THR A 25 29.30 8.87 -17.04
CA THR A 25 28.10 8.25 -17.59
C THR A 25 28.15 6.75 -17.33
N VAL A 26 27.08 6.22 -16.76
CA VAL A 26 26.93 4.78 -16.51
C VAL A 26 25.63 4.34 -17.19
N SER A 27 25.70 3.26 -17.99
CA SER A 27 24.54 2.70 -18.68
C SER A 27 24.27 1.27 -18.24
N GLY A 28 22.99 0.92 -18.21
CA GLY A 28 22.53 -0.46 -18.10
C GLY A 28 21.08 -0.57 -18.53
N SER A 29 20.64 -1.80 -18.65
CA SER A 29 19.34 -2.18 -19.19
C SER A 29 18.79 -3.35 -18.42
N LEU A 30 17.48 -3.50 -18.45
CA LEU A 30 16.77 -4.68 -17.97
C LEU A 30 16.05 -5.30 -19.17
N ASN A 31 16.20 -6.62 -19.37
CA ASN A 31 15.59 -7.34 -20.50
C ASN A 31 14.18 -7.85 -20.19
N GLU A 32 13.62 -7.44 -19.05
CA GLU A 32 12.34 -7.87 -18.54
C GLU A 32 11.68 -6.77 -17.69
N PRO A 33 10.39 -6.88 -17.38
CA PRO A 33 9.70 -5.93 -16.51
C PRO A 33 10.31 -5.89 -15.10
N GLY A 34 10.62 -4.70 -14.59
CA GLY A 34 11.21 -4.54 -13.27
C GLY A 34 11.76 -3.13 -13.02
N PHE A 35 12.63 -3.00 -12.02
CA PHE A 35 13.26 -1.73 -11.66
C PHE A 35 14.78 -1.85 -11.72
N LEU A 36 15.39 -0.99 -12.54
CA LEU A 36 16.84 -0.84 -12.60
C LEU A 36 17.27 0.25 -11.62
N GLN A 37 18.09 -0.10 -10.65
CA GLN A 37 18.61 0.84 -9.65
C GLN A 37 20.10 1.12 -9.87
N CYS A 38 20.50 2.39 -9.75
CA CYS A 38 21.88 2.83 -9.78
C CYS A 38 22.26 3.45 -8.44
N ARG A 39 23.29 2.89 -7.80
CA ARG A 39 23.96 3.46 -6.63
C ARG A 39 25.37 3.85 -7.04
N ALA A 40 25.76 5.08 -6.69
CA ALA A 40 27.11 5.58 -6.89
C ALA A 40 27.65 6.10 -5.55
N ASP A 41 28.76 5.55 -5.09
CA ASP A 41 29.47 6.01 -3.91
C ASP A 41 30.68 6.86 -4.35
N PHE A 42 30.81 8.07 -3.80
CA PHE A 42 31.89 9.00 -4.11
C PHE A 42 32.82 9.17 -2.91
N THR A 43 34.09 8.83 -3.10
CA THR A 43 35.17 9.08 -2.13
C THR A 43 35.90 10.35 -2.54
N PRO A 44 35.71 11.47 -1.83
CA PRO A 44 36.34 12.73 -2.20
C PRO A 44 37.78 12.84 -1.65
N PRO A 45 38.55 13.85 -2.10
CA PRO A 45 39.81 14.22 -1.48
C PRO A 45 39.69 14.58 0.02
N PRO A 46 40.80 14.57 0.77
CA PRO A 46 40.81 14.99 2.18
C PRO A 46 40.19 16.37 2.39
N GLY A 47 39.37 16.52 3.42
CA GLY A 47 38.66 17.77 3.74
C GLY A 47 37.23 17.86 3.20
N PHE A 48 36.79 16.88 2.41
CA PHE A 48 35.43 16.78 1.87
C PHE A 48 34.69 15.55 2.41
N ARG A 49 33.34 15.58 2.41
CA ARG A 49 32.51 14.48 2.92
C ARG A 49 32.17 13.49 1.81
N ALA A 50 32.30 12.19 2.11
CA ALA A 50 31.81 11.13 1.25
C ALA A 50 30.29 11.27 1.01
N SER A 51 29.85 10.86 -0.18
CA SER A 51 28.44 10.93 -0.57
C SER A 51 28.03 9.70 -1.36
N THR A 52 26.74 9.36 -1.26
CA THR A 52 26.13 8.28 -2.04
C THR A 52 24.95 8.85 -2.81
N GLY A 53 24.99 8.73 -4.13
CA GLY A 53 23.87 9.00 -5.03
C GLY A 53 23.08 7.73 -5.32
N ARG A 54 21.75 7.84 -5.40
CA ARG A 54 20.86 6.76 -5.83
C ARG A 54 19.87 7.28 -6.85
N SER A 55 19.61 6.49 -7.89
CA SER A 55 18.56 6.74 -8.87
C SER A 55 17.98 5.41 -9.34
N GLY A 56 16.76 5.41 -9.86
CA GLY A 56 16.09 4.20 -10.34
C GLY A 56 15.10 4.51 -11.45
N VAL A 57 14.93 3.55 -12.36
CA VAL A 57 13.98 3.63 -13.47
C VAL A 57 13.19 2.33 -13.56
N ALA A 58 11.89 2.46 -13.82
CA ALA A 58 11.03 1.31 -14.10
C ALA A 58 11.13 0.94 -15.59
N VAL A 59 11.33 -0.35 -15.87
CA VAL A 59 11.29 -0.93 -17.21
C VAL A 59 10.02 -1.75 -17.31
N ASP A 60 9.15 -1.42 -18.26
CA ASP A 60 7.85 -2.09 -18.47
C ASP A 60 7.02 -2.33 -17.18
N PRO A 61 6.84 -1.33 -16.29
CA PRO A 61 6.24 -1.55 -14.96
C PRO A 61 4.85 -2.21 -14.98
N LEU A 62 4.05 -1.96 -16.03
CA LEU A 62 2.71 -2.53 -16.17
C LEU A 62 2.71 -4.03 -16.55
N LYS A 63 3.87 -4.60 -16.86
CA LYS A 63 4.03 -6.03 -17.16
C LYS A 63 4.59 -6.83 -15.99
N ILE A 64 4.91 -6.19 -14.86
CA ILE A 64 5.37 -6.87 -13.64
C ILE A 64 4.22 -7.75 -13.12
N LYS A 65 4.53 -9.03 -12.89
CA LYS A 65 3.58 -10.03 -12.38
C LYS A 65 3.81 -10.28 -10.88
N PRO A 66 2.84 -10.84 -10.15
CA PRO A 66 3.07 -11.32 -8.79
C PRO A 66 4.28 -12.27 -8.73
N GLY A 67 5.13 -12.12 -7.72
CA GLY A 67 6.35 -12.93 -7.58
C GLY A 67 6.10 -14.40 -7.20
N LEU A 68 4.92 -14.70 -6.65
CA LEU A 68 4.51 -16.06 -6.28
C LEU A 68 3.04 -16.29 -6.66
N PRO A 69 2.66 -17.54 -6.99
CA PRO A 69 1.25 -17.89 -7.09
C PRO A 69 0.56 -17.75 -5.72
N PRO A 70 -0.78 -17.62 -5.69
CA PRO A 70 -1.53 -17.76 -4.45
C PRO A 70 -1.21 -19.10 -3.75
N PRO A 71 -1.20 -19.16 -2.41
CA PRO A 71 -1.06 -20.42 -1.68
C PRO A 71 -2.16 -21.43 -2.05
N ASP A 72 -1.83 -22.73 -2.02
CA ASP A 72 -2.75 -23.81 -2.38
C ASP A 72 -4.03 -23.83 -1.53
N ASP A 73 -3.99 -23.30 -0.31
CA ASP A 73 -5.10 -23.28 0.65
C ASP A 73 -5.83 -21.93 0.73
N PHE A 74 -5.55 -20.99 -0.17
CA PHE A 74 -6.09 -19.62 -0.12
C PHE A 74 -7.62 -19.57 0.07
N ASP A 75 -8.36 -20.29 -0.77
CA ASP A 75 -9.82 -20.32 -0.71
C ASP A 75 -10.33 -21.02 0.55
N ALA A 76 -9.69 -22.14 0.93
CA ALA A 76 -10.07 -22.90 2.13
C ALA A 76 -9.87 -22.07 3.40
N TYR A 77 -8.80 -21.28 3.47
CA TYR A 77 -8.55 -20.32 4.54
C TYR A 77 -9.66 -19.28 4.62
N TRP A 78 -9.97 -18.58 3.52
CA TRP A 78 -10.98 -17.52 3.52
C TRP A 78 -12.40 -18.05 3.76
N ASP A 79 -12.73 -19.23 3.26
CA ASP A 79 -14.01 -19.89 3.57
C ASP A 79 -14.15 -20.20 5.06
N LYS A 80 -13.06 -20.65 5.70
CA LYS A 80 -13.03 -20.84 7.15
C LYS A 80 -13.23 -19.51 7.89
N GLN A 81 -12.53 -18.44 7.51
CA GLN A 81 -12.69 -17.12 8.15
C GLN A 81 -14.11 -16.58 8.01
N LYS A 82 -14.70 -16.66 6.81
CA LYS A 82 -16.09 -16.25 6.55
C LYS A 82 -17.09 -17.03 7.41
N LYS A 83 -16.90 -18.35 7.56
CA LYS A 83 -17.76 -19.20 8.41
C LYS A 83 -17.68 -18.80 9.89
N LEU A 84 -16.47 -18.52 10.39
CA LEU A 84 -16.27 -18.06 11.76
C LEU A 84 -16.98 -16.72 12.01
N LEU A 85 -16.86 -15.76 11.08
CA LEU A 85 -17.54 -14.47 11.18
C LEU A 85 -19.07 -14.61 11.09
N ALA A 86 -19.58 -15.42 10.17
CA ALA A 86 -21.02 -15.61 9.97
C ALA A 86 -21.73 -16.28 11.16
N ALA A 87 -20.99 -17.00 12.01
CA ALA A 87 -21.51 -17.58 13.24
C ALA A 87 -21.75 -16.54 14.35
N ILE A 88 -21.20 -15.33 14.21
CA ILE A 88 -21.36 -14.24 15.17
C ILE A 88 -22.65 -13.47 14.83
N PRO A 89 -23.60 -13.36 15.76
CA PRO A 89 -24.78 -12.52 15.55
C PRO A 89 -24.37 -11.06 15.32
N LEU A 90 -24.91 -10.43 14.27
CA LEU A 90 -24.45 -9.09 13.86
C LEU A 90 -24.68 -8.01 14.93
N ASN A 91 -25.75 -8.12 15.73
CA ASN A 91 -26.08 -7.23 16.86
C ASN A 91 -25.78 -5.74 16.61
N VAL A 92 -26.28 -5.21 15.48
CA VAL A 92 -26.02 -3.83 15.07
C VAL A 92 -26.63 -2.85 16.08
N ARG A 93 -25.83 -1.90 16.53
CA ARG A 93 -26.22 -0.77 17.36
C ARG A 93 -26.01 0.51 16.55
N ILE A 94 -27.05 1.31 16.39
CA ILE A 94 -27.02 2.56 15.62
C ILE A 94 -27.46 3.70 16.54
N THR A 95 -26.56 4.64 16.78
CA THR A 95 -26.79 5.79 17.66
C THR A 95 -26.67 7.07 16.83
N LYS A 96 -27.71 7.91 16.81
CA LYS A 96 -27.64 9.22 16.15
C LYS A 96 -26.65 10.12 16.89
N VAL A 97 -25.73 10.74 16.16
CA VAL A 97 -24.73 11.67 16.69
C VAL A 97 -24.83 13.04 16.02
N LYS A 98 -24.19 14.05 16.61
CA LYS A 98 -24.15 15.39 16.03
C LYS A 98 -23.40 15.34 14.69
N SER A 99 -24.05 15.77 13.62
CA SER A 99 -23.40 16.02 12.34
C SER A 99 -22.71 17.40 12.37
N PRO A 100 -21.48 17.52 11.83
CA PRO A 100 -20.86 18.82 11.59
C PRO A 100 -21.39 19.52 10.33
N VAL A 101 -22.18 18.82 9.50
CA VAL A 101 -22.69 19.32 8.22
C VAL A 101 -24.21 19.47 8.28
N GLU A 102 -24.72 20.64 7.91
CA GLU A 102 -26.15 20.92 7.80
C GLU A 102 -26.81 20.07 6.70
N GLY A 103 -28.05 19.61 6.93
CA GLY A 103 -28.76 18.75 5.98
C GLY A 103 -28.27 17.30 5.94
N VAL A 104 -27.33 16.92 6.81
CA VAL A 104 -26.81 15.54 6.93
C VAL A 104 -27.08 15.00 8.32
N GLU A 105 -27.67 13.81 8.39
CA GLU A 105 -27.74 13.03 9.63
C GLU A 105 -26.53 12.10 9.73
N CYS A 106 -25.93 12.02 10.92
CA CYS A 106 -24.78 11.17 11.20
C CYS A 106 -25.11 10.17 12.32
N PHE A 107 -24.57 8.96 12.21
CA PHE A 107 -24.80 7.86 13.14
C PHE A 107 -23.49 7.17 13.47
N ASP A 108 -23.26 6.91 14.75
CA ASP A 108 -22.28 5.92 15.24
C ASP A 108 -22.90 4.53 15.10
N VAL A 109 -22.20 3.65 14.39
CA VAL A 109 -22.63 2.28 14.07
C VAL A 109 -21.62 1.31 14.64
N GLN A 110 -22.10 0.42 15.50
CA GLN A 110 -21.31 -0.66 16.06
C GLN A 110 -21.94 -2.00 15.74
N ALA A 111 -21.11 -3.02 15.54
CA ALA A 111 -21.57 -4.40 15.36
C ALA A 111 -20.59 -5.36 16.02
N ASP A 112 -21.10 -6.51 16.42
CA ASP A 112 -20.23 -7.58 16.92
C ASP A 112 -19.47 -8.19 15.74
N CYS A 113 -18.20 -8.55 15.96
CA CYS A 113 -17.31 -9.04 14.92
C CYS A 113 -16.33 -10.06 15.51
N LEU A 114 -15.64 -10.82 14.64
CA LEU A 114 -14.60 -11.73 15.07
C LEU A 114 -13.40 -10.92 15.59
N GLY A 115 -13.09 -11.07 16.88
CA GLY A 115 -12.06 -10.28 17.55
C GLY A 115 -12.63 -9.00 18.16
N ALA A 116 -12.13 -7.84 17.74
CA ALA A 116 -12.63 -6.55 18.20
C ALA A 116 -13.97 -6.20 17.54
N PRO A 117 -14.89 -5.51 18.22
CA PRO A 117 -16.14 -5.05 17.62
C PRO A 117 -15.86 -4.10 16.45
N MET A 118 -16.75 -4.13 15.46
CA MET A 118 -16.74 -3.17 14.36
C MET A 118 -17.29 -1.83 14.86
N SER A 119 -16.64 -0.74 14.47
CA SER A 119 -17.11 0.63 14.69
C SER A 119 -16.98 1.42 13.39
N ALA A 120 -18.01 2.20 13.06
CA ALA A 120 -18.07 3.02 11.87
C ALA A 120 -18.98 4.24 12.08
N TYR A 121 -18.77 5.29 11.27
CA TYR A 121 -19.76 6.35 11.10
C TYR A 121 -20.53 6.18 9.80
N MET A 122 -21.84 6.32 9.88
CA MET A 122 -22.73 6.37 8.72
C MET A 122 -23.35 7.76 8.61
N ALA A 123 -23.28 8.38 7.44
CA ALA A 123 -23.89 9.67 7.16
C ALA A 123 -24.84 9.57 5.96
N ARG A 124 -25.94 10.33 5.99
CA ARG A 124 -26.90 10.43 4.87
C ARG A 124 -27.61 11.78 4.86
N PRO A 125 -28.13 12.24 3.70
CA PRO A 125 -29.01 13.40 3.64
C PRO A 125 -30.25 13.24 4.54
N THR A 126 -30.63 14.32 5.22
CA THR A 126 -31.84 14.37 6.04
C THR A 126 -33.08 14.09 5.20
N GLY A 127 -34.01 13.26 5.70
CA GLY A 127 -35.29 13.00 5.05
C GLY A 127 -35.22 12.05 3.84
N ALA A 128 -34.08 11.41 3.59
CA ALA A 128 -33.95 10.43 2.52
C ALA A 128 -34.94 9.25 2.69
N ALA A 129 -35.68 8.95 1.63
CA ALA A 129 -36.62 7.83 1.63
C ALA A 129 -35.89 6.47 1.61
N PRO A 130 -36.47 5.42 2.18
CA PRO A 130 -35.85 4.08 2.17
C PRO A 130 -35.48 3.62 0.76
N LYS A 131 -34.27 3.05 0.62
CA LYS A 131 -33.77 2.44 -0.63
C LYS A 131 -33.64 3.38 -1.84
N THR A 132 -33.60 4.70 -1.60
CA THR A 132 -33.42 5.69 -2.68
C THR A 132 -31.98 6.12 -2.92
N LEU A 133 -31.09 5.83 -1.96
CA LEU A 133 -29.69 6.25 -2.01
C LEU A 133 -28.76 5.06 -2.25
N PRO A 134 -27.67 5.25 -3.02
CA PRO A 134 -26.57 4.30 -3.02
C PRO A 134 -25.83 4.33 -1.67
N ALA A 135 -25.12 3.24 -1.36
CA ALA A 135 -24.21 3.17 -0.22
C ALA A 135 -22.75 3.24 -0.71
N ILE A 136 -21.94 4.07 -0.05
CA ILE A 136 -20.50 4.17 -0.31
C ILE A 136 -19.78 3.75 0.98
N LEU A 137 -18.90 2.76 0.89
CA LEU A 137 -18.07 2.29 1.99
C LEU A 137 -16.66 2.88 1.84
N LEU A 138 -16.22 3.63 2.86
CA LEU A 138 -14.88 4.20 2.92
C LEU A 138 -14.11 3.50 4.04
N LEU A 139 -12.97 2.90 3.68
CA LEU A 139 -12.09 2.20 4.61
C LEU A 139 -10.89 3.07 4.96
N HIS A 140 -10.37 2.94 6.19
CA HIS A 140 -9.14 3.62 6.58
C HIS A 140 -7.90 2.99 5.92
N GLY A 141 -6.92 3.83 5.58
CA GLY A 141 -5.61 3.38 5.13
C GLY A 141 -4.77 2.79 6.27
N ALA A 142 -3.72 2.05 5.93
CA ALA A 142 -2.79 1.47 6.90
C ALA A 142 -2.16 2.55 7.80
N GLY A 143 -2.07 2.27 9.11
CA GLY A 143 -1.49 3.19 10.10
C GLY A 143 -2.44 4.26 10.65
N VAL A 144 -3.69 4.32 10.18
CA VAL A 144 -4.72 5.20 10.74
C VAL A 144 -5.59 4.38 11.70
N ALA A 145 -5.55 4.72 12.98
CA ALA A 145 -6.53 4.25 13.96
C ALA A 145 -7.61 5.33 14.17
N SER A 146 -8.84 4.92 14.48
CA SER A 146 -9.76 5.84 15.14
C SER A 146 -9.22 6.08 16.56
N SER A 147 -9.10 7.35 16.94
CA SER A 147 -8.96 7.74 18.35
C SER A 147 -10.25 7.48 19.12
#